data_AF-I9QDS4-F1
#
_entry.id   AF-I9QDS4-F1
#
_cell.length_a   1.000
_cell.length_b   1.000
_cell.length_c   1.000
_cell.angle_alpha   90.00
_cell.angle_beta   90.00
_cell.angle_gamma   90.00
#
_symmetry.space_group_name_H-M   'P 1'
#
loop_
_entity.id
_entity.type
_entity.pdbx_description
1 polymer ?
#
loop_
_entity_poly.entity_id
_entity_poly.type
_entity_poly.pdbx_seq_one_letter_code
_entity_poly.pdbx_strand_id
1 'polypeptide(L)'
;MSSELAIIKQENIQTIVSAAPQSYNDNKLSCERCISAGQSILNTITANGGMTDEIDKEAALFIEKARKTVRKMNEKRSPVTKLFDDIRREFTVIENAIDPTKVDTIPYKLQQYRNQYAAKKRAEEEKRRQEEYKRQQAEQARIKLRQDIEGDFKAQFQTYLNQSINWLTTKDNSVTLENYNTVYSEVKNFSVSLPADWLHNLHTLIRIPANISVDELRQFETDTKERLGKQFTEQYTAEIQDNKDFILDRLPSKKANLERMAQADAAEAARVKAEMEERQRKEAEEREAERKRKEEEEKQKAEMARQQAEMNGLFSEQASMQNYQPKVKVTQKIELLNPEGIMPILSMWWSKEGCTLSVEELSKLFKKQITFCEKLASKDSVYIENESVQYIDDVKAK
;
A
#
# COMPACT_ATOMS: atom_id res chain seq x y z
N MET A 1 33.09 0.33 -37.76
CA MET A 1 33.55 0.00 -39.12
C MET A 1 32.32 -0.23 -39.96
N SER A 2 31.89 0.83 -40.64
CA SER A 2 30.76 0.80 -41.56
C SER A 2 31.20 -0.01 -42.77
N SER A 3 30.75 -1.25 -42.86
CA SER A 3 30.74 -1.97 -44.12
C SER A 3 29.91 -1.11 -45.06
N GLU A 4 30.58 -0.37 -45.94
CA GLU A 4 30.04 0.17 -47.18
C GLU A 4 29.38 -1.01 -47.89
N LEU A 5 28.12 -1.24 -47.55
CA LEU A 5 27.26 -2.16 -48.23
C LEU A 5 27.12 -1.57 -49.62
N ALA A 6 27.80 -2.25 -50.54
CA ALA A 6 27.64 -2.18 -51.97
C ALA A 6 26.17 -2.46 -52.35
N ILE A 7 25.28 -1.54 -51.97
CA ILE A 7 23.87 -1.53 -52.31
C ILE A 7 23.83 -1.16 -53.77
N ILE A 8 23.93 -2.21 -54.61
CA ILE A 8 23.64 -2.23 -56.04
C ILE A 8 24.48 -1.19 -56.78
N LYS A 9 25.62 -1.59 -57.37
CA LYS A 9 26.48 -0.74 -58.24
C LYS A 9 25.62 0.33 -58.90
N GLN A 10 25.86 1.60 -58.62
CA GLN A 10 25.01 2.73 -59.03
C GLN A 10 24.65 2.66 -60.54
N GLU A 11 25.56 2.11 -61.34
CA GLU A 11 25.42 1.73 -62.76
C GLU A 11 24.24 0.78 -63.06
N ASN A 12 23.98 -0.22 -62.22
CA ASN A 12 22.85 -1.16 -62.33
C ASN A 12 21.52 -0.50 -62.00
N ILE A 13 21.48 0.38 -61.00
CA ILE A 13 20.25 1.13 -60.64
C ILE A 13 19.86 2.05 -61.79
N GLN A 14 20.81 2.83 -62.31
CA GLN A 14 20.56 3.75 -63.40
C GLN A 14 20.06 3.00 -64.65
N THR A 15 20.69 1.87 -64.98
CA THR A 15 20.28 1.05 -66.13
C THR A 15 18.88 0.46 -65.98
N ILE A 16 18.54 -0.09 -64.79
CA ILE A 16 17.21 -0.65 -64.52
C ILE A 16 16.13 0.43 -64.53
N VAL A 17 16.40 1.59 -63.91
CA VAL A 17 15.46 2.73 -63.85
C VAL A 17 15.24 3.31 -65.24
N SER A 18 16.30 3.47 -66.05
CA SER A 18 16.19 3.94 -67.44
C SER A 18 15.45 2.95 -68.35
N ALA A 19 15.57 1.65 -68.12
CA ALA A 19 14.86 0.62 -68.90
C ALA A 19 13.40 0.36 -68.45
N ALA A 20 12.99 0.87 -67.28
CA ALA A 20 11.67 0.61 -66.71
C ALA A 20 10.50 1.15 -67.57
N PRO A 21 10.55 2.39 -68.12
CA PRO A 21 9.47 2.90 -68.98
C PRO A 21 9.31 2.06 -70.25
N GLN A 22 10.42 1.64 -70.86
CA GLN A 22 10.37 0.80 -72.06
C GLN A 22 9.80 -0.59 -71.75
N SER A 23 10.24 -1.20 -70.65
CA SER A 23 9.72 -2.52 -70.21
C SER A 23 8.22 -2.48 -69.93
N TYR A 24 7.72 -1.38 -69.37
CA TYR A 24 6.30 -1.14 -69.17
C TYR A 24 5.54 -1.01 -70.49
N ASN A 25 6.03 -0.17 -71.41
CA ASN A 25 5.40 0.03 -72.72
C ASN A 25 5.34 -1.26 -73.54
N ASP A 26 6.42 -2.05 -73.55
CA ASP A 26 6.45 -3.36 -74.20
C ASP A 26 5.43 -4.34 -73.60
N ASN A 27 5.30 -4.35 -72.27
CA ASN A 27 4.33 -5.19 -71.57
C ASN A 27 2.89 -4.75 -71.85
N LYS A 28 2.63 -3.44 -71.89
CA LYS A 28 1.34 -2.86 -72.27
C LYS A 28 0.95 -3.30 -73.67
N LEU A 29 1.84 -3.14 -74.64
CA LEU A 29 1.60 -3.56 -76.03
C LEU A 29 1.38 -5.08 -76.14
N SER A 30 2.15 -5.89 -75.40
CA SER A 30 1.99 -7.35 -75.37
C SER A 30 0.64 -7.77 -74.79
N CYS A 31 0.17 -7.07 -73.75
CA CYS A 31 -1.13 -7.27 -73.13
C CYS A 31 -2.25 -6.94 -74.12
N GLU A 32 -2.21 -5.76 -74.75
CA GLU A 32 -3.20 -5.30 -75.74
C GLU A 32 -3.33 -6.32 -76.90
N ARG A 33 -2.21 -6.77 -77.45
CA ARG A 33 -2.20 -7.79 -78.51
C ARG A 33 -2.75 -9.14 -78.06
N CYS A 34 -2.41 -9.57 -76.84
CA CYS A 34 -2.91 -10.83 -76.28
C CYS A 34 -4.43 -10.78 -76.05
N ILE A 35 -4.94 -9.66 -75.53
CA ILE A 35 -6.38 -9.44 -75.33
C ILE A 35 -7.10 -9.43 -76.68
N SER A 36 -6.59 -8.70 -77.67
CA SER A 36 -7.20 -8.63 -79.00
C SER A 36 -7.29 -10.02 -79.67
N ALA A 37 -6.23 -10.83 -79.57
CA ALA A 37 -6.23 -12.19 -80.10
C ALA A 37 -7.23 -13.11 -79.36
N GLY A 38 -7.27 -13.04 -78.02
CA GLY A 38 -8.24 -13.81 -77.23
C GLY A 38 -9.68 -13.39 -77.50
N GLN A 39 -9.93 -12.10 -77.68
CA GLN A 39 -11.25 -11.58 -78.03
C GLN A 39 -11.72 -12.10 -79.40
N SER A 40 -10.81 -12.22 -80.37
CA SER A 40 -11.15 -12.83 -81.67
C SER A 40 -11.64 -14.26 -81.52
N ILE A 41 -10.99 -15.07 -80.67
CA ILE A 41 -11.40 -16.47 -80.40
C ILE A 41 -12.76 -16.50 -79.69
N LEU A 42 -12.98 -15.63 -78.70
CA LEU A 42 -14.27 -15.50 -78.02
C LEU A 42 -15.39 -15.09 -78.96
N ASN A 43 -15.12 -14.18 -79.91
CA ASN A 43 -16.08 -13.78 -80.93
C ASN A 43 -16.44 -14.97 -81.84
N THR A 44 -15.45 -15.81 -82.21
CA THR A 44 -15.69 -17.04 -82.99
C THR A 44 -16.54 -18.06 -82.21
N ILE A 45 -16.26 -18.29 -80.92
CA ILE A 45 -17.08 -19.17 -80.04
C ILE A 45 -18.54 -18.69 -80.03
N THR A 46 -18.73 -17.38 -79.87
CA THR A 46 -20.05 -16.76 -79.77
C THR A 46 -20.80 -16.85 -81.10
N ALA A 47 -20.12 -16.59 -82.23
CA ALA A 47 -20.72 -16.66 -83.58
C ALA A 47 -21.12 -18.09 -83.98
N ASN A 48 -20.42 -19.11 -83.48
CA ASN A 48 -20.70 -20.53 -83.76
C ASN A 48 -21.70 -21.18 -82.78
N GLY A 49 -22.17 -20.45 -81.76
CA GLY A 49 -23.16 -20.95 -80.78
C GLY A 49 -22.60 -21.90 -79.73
N GLY A 50 -21.27 -22.01 -79.58
CA GLY A 50 -20.63 -22.90 -78.62
C GLY A 50 -19.21 -23.30 -79.00
N MET A 51 -18.62 -24.17 -78.19
CA MET A 51 -17.27 -24.73 -78.45
C MET A 51 -17.37 -25.85 -79.49
N THR A 52 -16.44 -25.86 -80.45
CA THR A 52 -16.18 -27.01 -81.36
C THR A 52 -14.77 -27.53 -81.11
N ASP A 53 -14.45 -28.74 -81.58
CA ASP A 53 -13.12 -29.36 -81.40
C ASP A 53 -11.99 -28.51 -82.03
N GLU A 54 -12.26 -27.83 -83.14
CA GLU A 54 -11.31 -26.91 -83.79
C GLU A 54 -11.08 -25.66 -82.95
N ILE A 55 -12.14 -25.10 -82.37
CA ILE A 55 -12.08 -23.92 -81.51
C ILE A 55 -11.41 -24.25 -80.17
N ASP A 56 -11.67 -25.44 -79.61
CA ASP A 56 -10.99 -25.93 -78.41
C ASP A 56 -9.47 -26.03 -78.66
N LYS A 57 -9.06 -26.59 -79.80
CA LYS A 57 -7.64 -26.67 -80.18
C LYS A 57 -7.01 -25.29 -80.34
N GLU A 58 -7.71 -24.33 -80.95
CA GLU A 58 -7.24 -22.95 -81.10
C GLU A 58 -7.16 -22.23 -79.74
N ALA A 59 -8.18 -22.40 -78.89
CA ALA A 59 -8.23 -21.84 -77.54
C ALA A 59 -7.12 -22.40 -76.65
N ALA A 60 -6.87 -23.71 -76.68
CA ALA A 60 -5.78 -24.36 -75.96
C ALA A 60 -4.41 -23.80 -76.38
N LEU A 61 -4.17 -23.64 -77.68
CA LEU A 61 -2.92 -23.11 -78.24
C LEU A 61 -2.75 -21.61 -77.90
N PHE A 62 -3.84 -20.84 -77.91
CA PHE A 62 -3.86 -19.47 -77.43
C PHE A 62 -3.54 -19.37 -75.93
N ILE A 63 -4.17 -20.19 -75.08
CA ILE A 63 -3.92 -20.21 -73.64
C ILE A 63 -2.45 -20.53 -73.33
N GLU A 64 -1.84 -21.46 -74.07
CA GLU A 64 -0.41 -21.75 -73.94
C GLU A 64 0.46 -20.53 -74.31
N LYS A 65 0.14 -19.84 -75.40
CA LYS A 65 0.82 -18.60 -75.81
C LYS A 65 0.61 -17.49 -74.79
N ALA A 66 -0.58 -17.32 -74.24
CA ALA A 66 -0.89 -16.34 -73.19
C ALA A 66 -0.05 -16.61 -71.92
N ARG A 67 0.07 -17.87 -71.50
CA ARG A 67 0.96 -18.26 -70.39
C ARG A 67 2.43 -17.89 -70.66
N LYS A 68 2.92 -18.11 -71.89
CA LYS A 68 4.28 -17.71 -72.30
C LYS A 68 4.45 -16.18 -72.30
N THR A 69 3.46 -15.42 -72.76
CA THR A 69 3.45 -13.95 -72.74
C THR A 69 3.52 -13.43 -71.30
N VAL A 70 2.70 -13.96 -70.40
CA VAL A 70 2.73 -13.59 -68.96
C VAL A 70 4.09 -13.90 -68.34
N ARG A 71 4.73 -15.02 -68.70
CA ARG A 71 6.09 -15.34 -68.25
C ARG A 71 7.11 -14.28 -68.68
N LYS A 72 7.10 -13.88 -69.96
CA LYS A 72 7.99 -12.82 -70.47
C LYS A 72 7.71 -11.46 -69.84
N MET A 73 6.44 -11.13 -69.59
CA MET A 73 6.08 -9.89 -68.89
C MET A 73 6.62 -9.88 -67.45
N ASN A 74 6.58 -11.04 -66.77
CA ASN A 74 7.16 -11.21 -65.45
C ASN A 74 8.69 -11.03 -65.46
N GLU A 75 9.38 -11.61 -66.45
CA GLU A 75 10.83 -11.44 -66.63
C GLU A 75 11.20 -9.96 -66.82
N LYS A 76 10.43 -9.20 -67.62
CA LYS A 76 10.66 -7.76 -67.85
C LYS A 76 10.42 -6.90 -66.61
N ARG A 77 9.42 -7.21 -65.77
CA ARG A 77 9.14 -6.44 -64.54
C ARG A 77 10.01 -6.83 -63.34
N SER A 78 10.60 -8.02 -63.35
CA SER A 78 11.30 -8.58 -62.18
C SER A 78 12.49 -7.72 -61.70
N PRO A 79 13.36 -7.19 -62.58
CA PRO A 79 14.47 -6.33 -62.14
C PRO A 79 14.01 -5.06 -61.44
N VAL A 80 12.95 -4.42 -61.96
CA VAL A 80 12.38 -3.18 -61.41
C VAL A 80 11.73 -3.44 -60.05
N THR A 81 10.91 -4.49 -59.95
CA THR A 81 10.23 -4.85 -58.69
C THR A 81 11.21 -5.23 -57.59
N LYS A 82 12.24 -6.04 -57.91
CA LYS A 82 13.32 -6.38 -56.98
C LYS A 82 14.06 -5.15 -56.46
N LEU A 83 14.39 -4.20 -57.33
CA LEU A 83 15.04 -2.96 -56.93
C LEU A 83 14.19 -2.16 -55.93
N PHE A 84 12.89 -2.00 -56.19
CA PHE A 84 11.99 -1.31 -55.24
C PHE A 84 11.84 -2.07 -53.92
N ASP A 85 11.76 -3.39 -53.97
CA ASP A 85 11.70 -4.23 -52.77
C ASP A 85 12.98 -4.12 -51.93
N ASP A 86 14.15 -4.07 -52.57
CA ASP A 86 15.43 -3.88 -51.91
C ASP A 86 15.54 -2.48 -51.29
N ILE A 87 15.19 -1.42 -52.03
CA ILE A 87 15.19 -0.05 -51.48
C ILE A 87 14.27 0.02 -50.25
N ARG A 88 13.05 -0.51 -50.34
CA ARG A 88 12.10 -0.56 -49.22
C ARG A 88 12.70 -1.31 -48.02
N ARG A 89 13.31 -2.47 -48.26
CA ARG A 89 13.95 -3.29 -47.23
C ARG A 89 15.06 -2.53 -46.52
N GLU A 90 15.92 -1.82 -47.25
CA GLU A 90 17.04 -1.08 -46.66
C GLU A 90 16.55 0.08 -45.77
N PHE A 91 15.54 0.85 -46.21
CA PHE A 91 14.92 1.87 -45.35
C PHE A 91 14.39 1.27 -44.05
N THR A 92 13.67 0.14 -44.14
CA THR A 92 13.16 -0.58 -42.96
C THR A 92 14.29 -1.10 -42.06
N VAL A 93 15.44 -1.52 -42.59
CA VAL A 93 16.60 -1.95 -41.78
C VAL A 93 17.15 -0.77 -40.97
N ILE A 94 17.31 0.39 -41.58
CA ILE A 94 17.83 1.59 -40.92
C ILE A 94 16.87 2.05 -39.82
N GLU A 95 15.56 2.10 -40.10
CA GLU A 95 14.53 2.44 -39.11
C GLU A 95 14.57 1.49 -37.92
N ASN A 96 14.59 0.18 -38.17
CA ASN A 96 14.62 -0.83 -37.12
C ASN A 96 15.90 -0.81 -36.28
N ALA A 97 17.03 -0.35 -36.84
CA ALA A 97 18.31 -0.30 -36.10
C ALA A 97 18.28 0.68 -34.92
N ILE A 98 17.41 1.70 -34.98
CA ILE A 98 17.28 2.75 -33.95
C ILE A 98 15.90 2.78 -33.27
N ASP A 99 15.01 1.87 -33.63
CA ASP A 99 13.67 1.80 -33.04
C ASP A 99 13.77 1.42 -31.56
N PRO A 100 13.29 2.28 -30.62
CA PRO A 100 13.34 2.02 -29.18
C PRO A 100 12.39 0.91 -28.72
N THR A 101 11.50 0.43 -29.59
CA THR A 101 10.58 -0.69 -29.32
C THR A 101 11.16 -2.04 -29.72
N LYS A 102 12.20 -2.05 -30.56
CA LYS A 102 12.84 -3.28 -31.02
C LYS A 102 13.87 -3.78 -30.02
N VAL A 103 13.74 -5.05 -29.67
CA VAL A 103 14.72 -5.73 -28.82
C VAL A 103 16.09 -5.67 -29.50
N ASP A 104 17.14 -5.53 -28.68
CA ASP A 104 18.55 -5.44 -29.08
C ASP A 104 19.07 -4.11 -29.65
N THR A 105 18.20 -3.14 -29.97
CA THR A 105 18.66 -1.80 -30.37
C THR A 105 19.27 -1.04 -29.18
N ILE A 106 20.19 -0.11 -29.48
CA ILE A 106 20.80 0.75 -28.45
C ILE A 106 19.71 1.56 -27.70
N PRO A 107 18.73 2.21 -28.38
CA PRO A 107 17.68 2.95 -27.69
C PRO A 107 16.81 2.08 -26.77
N TYR A 108 16.48 0.84 -27.16
CA TYR A 108 15.75 -0.10 -26.30
C TYR A 108 16.55 -0.42 -25.04
N LYS A 109 17.85 -0.77 -25.19
CA LYS A 109 18.74 -1.06 -24.04
C LYS A 109 18.85 0.13 -23.10
N LEU A 110 19.00 1.35 -23.64
CA LEU A 110 19.02 2.58 -22.82
C LEU A 110 17.70 2.79 -22.07
N GLN A 111 16.56 2.55 -22.71
CA GLN A 111 15.27 2.65 -22.05
C GLN A 111 15.12 1.62 -20.91
N GLN A 112 15.65 0.41 -21.08
CA GLN A 112 15.70 -0.59 -19.99
C GLN A 112 16.54 -0.10 -18.81
N TYR A 113 17.74 0.44 -19.04
CA TYR A 113 18.55 1.03 -17.97
C TYR A 113 17.85 2.19 -17.26
N ARG A 114 17.12 3.05 -18.00
CA ARG A 114 16.31 4.12 -17.40
C ARG A 114 15.20 3.56 -16.52
N ASN A 115 14.51 2.51 -16.98
CA ASN A 115 13.45 1.84 -16.22
C ASN A 115 14.00 1.22 -14.92
N GLN A 116 15.15 0.52 -15.01
CA GLN A 116 15.82 -0.08 -13.86
C GLN A 116 16.29 0.97 -12.85
N TYR A 117 16.88 2.08 -13.32
CA TYR A 117 17.30 3.18 -12.45
C TYR A 117 16.12 3.83 -11.73
N ALA A 118 15.01 4.08 -12.46
CA ALA A 118 13.79 4.62 -11.86
C ALA A 118 13.21 3.68 -10.80
N ALA A 119 13.21 2.36 -11.06
CA ALA A 119 12.79 1.35 -10.08
C ALA A 119 13.70 1.35 -8.84
N LYS A 120 15.03 1.37 -9.04
CA LYS A 120 16.01 1.40 -7.94
C LYS A 120 15.87 2.66 -7.09
N LYS A 121 15.71 3.83 -7.70
CA LYS A 121 15.54 5.10 -6.97
C LYS A 121 14.25 5.13 -6.14
N ARG A 122 13.16 4.58 -6.66
CA ARG A 122 11.92 4.44 -5.89
C ARG A 122 12.11 3.51 -4.70
N ALA A 123 12.74 2.35 -4.91
CA ALA A 123 12.99 1.39 -3.83
C ALA A 123 13.89 1.98 -2.72
N GLU A 124 14.92 2.75 -3.08
CA GLU A 124 15.79 3.45 -2.14
C GLU A 124 15.02 4.51 -1.32
N GLU A 125 14.19 5.31 -2.00
CA GLU A 125 13.37 6.35 -1.35
C GLU A 125 12.31 5.74 -0.42
N GLU A 126 11.63 4.67 -0.85
CA GLU A 126 10.65 3.96 -0.05
C GLU A 126 11.30 3.30 1.16
N LYS A 127 12.49 2.71 1.00
CA LYS A 127 13.27 2.17 2.12
C LYS A 127 13.67 3.27 3.10
N ARG A 128 14.15 4.42 2.62
CA ARG A 128 14.49 5.58 3.47
C ARG A 128 13.27 6.07 4.25
N ARG A 129 12.12 6.21 3.58
CA ARG A 129 10.86 6.61 4.24
C ARG A 129 10.43 5.61 5.31
N GLN A 130 10.53 4.31 5.03
CA GLN A 130 10.19 3.27 6.01
C GLN A 130 11.15 3.28 7.22
N GLU A 131 12.45 3.48 7.00
CA GLU A 131 13.44 3.59 8.07
C GLU A 131 13.22 4.84 8.93
N GLU A 132 12.96 5.98 8.31
CA GLU A 132 12.68 7.24 9.00
C GLU A 132 11.36 7.17 9.79
N TYR A 133 10.31 6.59 9.19
CA TYR A 133 9.03 6.35 9.88
C TYR A 133 9.18 5.40 11.07
N LYS A 134 9.94 4.30 10.93
CA LYS A 134 10.26 3.40 12.04
C LYS A 134 11.03 4.10 13.16
N ARG A 135 11.99 4.96 12.80
CA ARG A 135 12.75 5.75 13.77
C ARG A 135 11.83 6.73 14.52
N GLN A 136 10.97 7.46 13.81
CA GLN A 136 10.01 8.39 14.40
C GLN A 136 9.04 7.67 15.33
N GLN A 137 8.46 6.53 14.92
CA GLN A 137 7.60 5.72 15.79
C GLN A 137 8.34 5.26 17.06
N ALA A 138 9.59 4.81 16.92
CA ALA A 138 10.39 4.37 18.07
C ALA A 138 10.72 5.54 19.03
N GLU A 139 10.91 6.75 18.51
CA GLU A 139 11.15 7.96 19.31
C GLU A 139 9.87 8.43 20.00
N GLN A 140 8.74 8.47 19.30
CA GLN A 140 7.43 8.76 19.89
C GLN A 140 7.06 7.76 20.98
N ALA A 141 7.32 6.46 20.78
CA ALA A 141 7.09 5.43 21.80
C ALA A 141 7.89 5.69 23.08
N ARG A 142 9.14 6.17 22.97
CA ARG A 142 9.97 6.54 24.13
C ARG A 142 9.44 7.77 24.86
N ILE A 143 9.02 8.79 24.11
CA ILE A 143 8.42 10.00 24.69
C ILE A 143 7.15 9.62 25.46
N LYS A 144 6.28 8.82 24.86
CA LYS A 144 5.05 8.33 25.48
C LYS A 144 5.35 7.50 26.73
N LEU A 145 6.32 6.59 26.67
CA LEU A 145 6.73 5.78 27.81
C LEU A 145 7.17 6.65 29.00
N ARG A 146 7.98 7.69 28.77
CA ARG A 146 8.38 8.63 29.85
C ARG A 146 7.18 9.32 30.49
N GLN A 147 6.19 9.73 29.70
CA GLN A 147 4.96 10.34 30.22
C GLN A 147 4.11 9.33 31.01
N ASP A 148 4.04 8.08 30.55
CA ASP A 148 3.30 7.01 31.22
C ASP A 148 3.94 6.67 32.58
N ILE A 149 5.27 6.59 32.66
CA ILE A 149 6.01 6.40 33.92
C ILE A 149 5.74 7.56 34.88
N GLU A 150 5.78 8.80 34.40
CA GLU A 150 5.49 9.98 35.22
C GLU A 150 4.07 9.92 35.80
N GLY A 151 3.08 9.59 34.97
CA GLY A 151 1.69 9.47 35.40
C GLY A 151 1.50 8.37 36.44
N ASP A 152 2.14 7.22 36.24
CA ASP A 152 2.10 6.10 37.18
C ASP A 152 2.74 6.46 38.54
N PHE A 153 3.89 7.13 38.55
CA PHE A 153 4.52 7.60 39.78
C PHE A 153 3.66 8.60 40.55
N LYS A 154 2.99 9.52 39.84
CA LYS A 154 2.03 10.44 40.48
C LYS A 154 0.85 9.69 41.09
N ALA A 155 0.30 8.70 40.40
CA ALA A 155 -0.80 7.89 40.92
C ALA A 155 -0.40 7.08 42.16
N GLN A 156 0.80 6.48 42.14
CA GLN A 156 1.36 5.77 43.28
C GLN A 156 1.61 6.71 44.48
N PHE A 157 2.14 7.91 44.23
CA PHE A 157 2.31 8.94 45.25
C PHE A 157 0.98 9.34 45.89
N GLN A 158 -0.04 9.63 45.08
CA GLN A 158 -1.36 10.01 45.59
C GLN A 158 -2.00 8.90 46.42
N THR A 159 -1.83 7.63 45.99
CA THR A 159 -2.29 6.48 46.77
C THR A 159 -1.61 6.43 48.14
N TYR A 160 -0.30 6.63 48.19
CA TYR A 160 0.46 6.64 49.44
C TYR A 160 0.07 7.82 50.35
N LEU A 161 -0.04 9.03 49.79
CA LEU A 161 -0.47 10.22 50.52
C LEU A 161 -1.86 10.01 51.15
N ASN A 162 -2.81 9.49 50.36
CA ASN A 162 -4.16 9.20 50.83
C ASN A 162 -4.17 8.15 51.94
N GLN A 163 -3.30 7.13 51.90
CA GLN A 163 -3.17 6.17 53.00
C GLN A 163 -2.74 6.84 54.31
N SER A 164 -1.74 7.73 54.26
CA SER A 164 -1.29 8.49 55.43
C SER A 164 -2.38 9.41 55.98
N ILE A 165 -3.10 10.12 55.12
CA ILE A 165 -4.23 10.99 55.51
C ILE A 165 -5.37 10.16 56.13
N ASN A 166 -5.71 9.03 55.52
CA ASN A 166 -6.76 8.13 56.01
C ASN A 166 -6.40 7.54 57.38
N TRP A 167 -5.12 7.23 57.62
CA TRP A 167 -4.64 6.80 58.92
C TRP A 167 -4.87 7.88 59.99
N LEU A 168 -4.49 9.13 59.69
CA LEU A 168 -4.72 10.28 60.60
C LEU A 168 -6.21 10.50 60.88
N THR A 169 -7.04 10.44 59.85
CA THR A 169 -8.50 10.60 59.97
C THR A 169 -9.12 9.48 60.79
N THR A 170 -8.67 8.23 60.58
CA THR A 170 -9.12 7.08 61.37
C THR A 170 -8.76 7.24 62.84
N LYS A 171 -7.55 7.74 63.15
CA LYS A 171 -7.12 8.01 64.52
C LYS A 171 -7.98 9.10 65.17
N ASP A 172 -8.21 10.22 64.48
CA ASP A 172 -9.11 11.28 64.98
C ASP A 172 -10.52 10.74 65.26
N ASN A 173 -11.08 9.92 64.36
CA ASN A 173 -12.41 9.36 64.54
C ASN A 173 -12.49 8.33 65.68
N SER A 174 -11.38 7.69 66.05
CA SER A 174 -11.32 6.69 67.12
C SER A 174 -11.22 7.26 68.55
N VAL A 175 -11.21 8.58 68.71
CA VAL A 175 -10.98 9.24 70.00
C VAL A 175 -12.11 8.96 71.00
N THR A 176 -11.73 8.48 72.18
CA THR A 176 -12.54 8.30 73.38
C THR A 176 -11.86 8.96 74.57
N LEU A 177 -12.55 9.07 75.71
CA LEU A 177 -11.94 9.62 76.94
C LEU A 177 -10.75 8.79 77.44
N GLU A 178 -10.80 7.47 77.25
CA GLU A 178 -9.79 6.54 77.72
C GLU A 178 -8.52 6.56 76.86
N ASN A 179 -8.67 6.73 75.54
CA ASN A 179 -7.55 6.67 74.60
C ASN A 179 -7.02 8.05 74.15
N TYR A 180 -7.62 9.15 74.61
CA TYR A 180 -7.30 10.51 74.16
C TYR A 180 -5.80 10.82 74.18
N ASN A 181 -5.13 10.55 75.30
CA ASN A 181 -3.71 10.86 75.45
C ASN A 181 -2.86 10.06 74.44
N THR A 182 -3.21 8.79 74.22
CA THR A 182 -2.55 7.92 73.24
C THR A 182 -2.73 8.46 71.83
N VAL A 183 -3.97 8.79 71.42
CA VAL A 183 -4.25 9.33 70.09
C VAL A 183 -3.55 10.68 69.87
N TYR A 184 -3.61 11.58 70.85
CA TYR A 184 -2.92 12.87 70.77
C TYR A 184 -1.41 12.69 70.58
N SER A 185 -0.78 11.80 71.34
CA SER A 185 0.65 11.49 71.21
C SER A 185 0.98 10.85 69.86
N GLU A 186 0.17 9.91 69.38
CA GLU A 186 0.38 9.24 68.08
C GLU A 186 0.26 10.22 66.91
N VAL A 187 -0.77 11.08 66.90
CA VAL A 187 -0.96 12.11 65.87
C VAL A 187 0.19 13.14 65.94
N LYS A 188 0.55 13.60 67.14
CA LYS A 188 1.64 14.57 67.35
C LYS A 188 3.00 14.03 66.90
N ASN A 189 3.25 12.74 67.07
CA ASN A 189 4.51 12.10 66.68
C ASN A 189 4.49 11.50 65.28
N PHE A 190 3.37 11.58 64.56
CA PHE A 190 3.30 11.13 63.17
C PHE A 190 4.29 11.91 62.29
N SER A 191 5.03 11.18 61.46
CA SER A 191 6.06 11.76 60.59
C SER A 191 5.43 12.56 59.47
N VAL A 192 5.90 13.80 59.31
CA VAL A 192 5.50 14.68 58.21
C VAL A 192 6.46 14.57 57.03
N SER A 193 7.61 13.92 57.18
CA SER A 193 8.53 13.68 56.07
C SER A 193 8.13 12.44 55.27
N LEU A 194 8.23 12.55 53.94
CA LEU A 194 8.10 11.41 53.04
C LEU A 194 9.28 10.44 53.29
N PRO A 195 9.03 9.13 53.51
CA PRO A 195 10.11 8.18 53.74
C PRO A 195 11.03 8.07 52.51
N ALA A 196 12.34 8.20 52.74
CA ALA A 196 13.34 8.08 51.66
C ALA A 196 13.28 6.70 50.99
N ASP A 197 13.01 5.64 51.76
CA ASP A 197 12.86 4.28 51.26
C ASP A 197 11.66 4.12 50.33
N TRP A 198 10.59 4.90 50.53
CA TRP A 198 9.43 4.86 49.62
C TRP A 198 9.82 5.37 48.23
N LEU A 199 10.53 6.51 48.17
CA LEU A 199 10.97 7.08 46.90
C LEU A 199 12.04 6.20 46.23
N HIS A 200 12.94 5.60 47.02
CA HIS A 200 13.96 4.68 46.52
C HIS A 200 13.32 3.47 45.83
N ASN A 201 12.34 2.84 46.49
CA ASN A 201 11.68 1.61 46.02
C ASN A 201 10.54 1.85 45.02
N LEU A 202 10.25 3.10 44.66
CA LEU A 202 9.21 3.43 43.68
C LEU A 202 9.57 2.82 42.31
N HIS A 203 8.71 2.02 41.70
CA HIS A 203 8.96 1.45 40.37
C HIS A 203 7.69 1.46 39.54
N THR A 204 7.85 1.49 38.22
CA THR A 204 6.70 1.63 37.35
C THR A 204 5.93 0.32 37.26
N LEU A 205 4.61 0.42 37.30
CA LEU A 205 3.69 -0.71 37.14
C LEU A 205 3.17 -0.84 35.70
N ILE A 206 3.62 0.03 34.80
CA ILE A 206 3.17 0.03 33.41
C ILE A 206 3.80 -1.13 32.62
N ARG A 207 3.09 -1.58 31.58
CA ARG A 207 3.60 -2.61 30.67
C ARG A 207 4.73 -2.06 29.81
N ILE A 208 5.89 -2.70 29.91
CA ILE A 208 7.09 -2.31 29.17
C ILE A 208 6.92 -2.69 27.68
N PRO A 209 7.08 -1.73 26.75
CA PRO A 209 7.09 -2.03 25.32
C PRO A 209 8.25 -2.95 24.92
N ALA A 210 8.02 -3.87 23.98
CA ALA A 210 9.01 -4.89 23.59
C ALA A 210 10.31 -4.34 22.97
N ASN A 211 10.31 -3.07 22.52
CA ASN A 211 11.44 -2.40 21.87
C ASN A 211 12.32 -1.58 22.84
N ILE A 212 12.05 -1.65 24.14
CA ILE A 212 12.78 -0.90 25.18
C ILE A 212 13.60 -1.89 26.03
N SER A 213 14.87 -1.56 26.24
CA SER A 213 15.73 -2.37 27.10
C SER A 213 15.46 -2.12 28.59
N VAL A 214 15.82 -3.08 29.44
CA VAL A 214 15.68 -2.94 30.89
C VAL A 214 16.52 -1.77 31.43
N ASP A 215 17.71 -1.55 30.86
CA ASP A 215 18.59 -0.45 31.27
C ASP A 215 18.03 0.91 30.88
N GLU A 216 17.44 1.02 29.68
CA GLU A 216 16.77 2.24 29.21
C GLU A 216 15.56 2.58 30.09
N LEU A 217 14.79 1.57 30.49
CA LEU A 217 13.68 1.73 31.44
C LEU A 217 14.17 2.26 32.80
N ARG A 218 15.22 1.65 33.37
CA ARG A 218 15.79 2.08 34.66
C ARG A 218 16.29 3.52 34.63
N GLN A 219 16.86 3.95 33.51
CA GLN A 219 17.23 5.36 33.32
C GLN A 219 16.00 6.25 33.34
N PHE A 220 14.94 5.92 32.61
CA PHE A 220 13.71 6.72 32.60
C PHE A 220 13.05 6.80 33.98
N GLU A 221 13.04 5.70 34.74
CA GLU A 221 12.58 5.70 36.12
C GLU A 221 13.41 6.64 37.00
N THR A 222 14.74 6.54 36.91
CA THR A 222 15.66 7.37 37.72
C THR A 222 15.50 8.85 37.40
N ASP A 223 15.54 9.22 36.11
CA ASP A 223 15.31 10.59 35.63
C ASP A 223 13.97 11.16 36.16
N THR A 224 12.93 10.32 36.15
CA THR A 224 11.59 10.72 36.58
C THR A 224 11.51 10.88 38.11
N LYS A 225 12.13 9.97 38.88
CA LYS A 225 12.24 10.07 40.34
C LYS A 225 12.97 11.33 40.77
N GLU A 226 14.09 11.66 40.13
CA GLU A 226 14.88 12.85 40.44
C GLU A 226 14.07 14.13 40.19
N ARG A 227 13.34 14.18 39.07
CA ARG A 227 12.51 15.33 38.71
C ARG A 227 11.30 15.52 39.64
N LEU A 228 10.62 14.43 40.02
CA LEU A 228 9.41 14.49 40.84
C LEU A 228 9.69 14.46 42.35
N GLY A 229 10.84 13.94 42.78
CA GLY A 229 11.11 13.65 44.19
C GLY A 229 10.98 14.86 45.11
N LYS A 230 11.46 16.03 44.65
CA LYS A 230 11.29 17.29 45.40
C LYS A 230 9.81 17.66 45.54
N GLN A 231 9.06 17.61 44.43
CA GLN A 231 7.62 17.91 44.43
C GLN A 231 6.85 16.98 45.38
N PHE A 232 7.10 15.67 45.32
CA PHE A 232 6.46 14.68 46.20
C PHE A 232 6.79 14.93 47.68
N THR A 233 8.04 15.25 47.98
CA THR A 233 8.46 15.51 49.36
C THR A 233 7.79 16.76 49.92
N GLU A 234 7.76 17.85 49.15
CA GLU A 234 7.13 19.11 49.54
C GLU A 234 5.61 18.95 49.71
N GLN A 235 4.94 18.32 48.73
CA GLN A 235 3.50 18.09 48.77
C GLN A 235 3.08 17.19 49.93
N TYR A 236 3.81 16.08 50.16
CA TYR A 236 3.53 15.19 51.28
C TYR A 236 3.69 15.92 52.62
N THR A 237 4.77 16.69 52.77
CA THR A 237 5.04 17.42 54.00
C THR A 237 3.94 18.44 54.29
N ALA A 238 3.54 19.23 53.29
CA ALA A 238 2.48 20.21 53.43
C ALA A 238 1.13 19.56 53.82
N GLU A 239 0.67 18.59 53.04
CA GLU A 239 -0.65 17.96 53.22
C GLU A 239 -0.75 17.20 54.56
N ILE A 240 0.31 16.48 54.96
CA ILE A 240 0.32 15.76 56.24
C ILE A 240 0.42 16.72 57.43
N GLN A 241 1.22 17.78 57.32
CA GLN A 241 1.30 18.81 58.35
C GLN A 241 -0.06 19.50 58.55
N ASP A 242 -0.72 19.92 57.46
CA ASP A 242 -2.04 20.55 57.51
C ASP A 242 -3.11 19.64 58.14
N ASN A 243 -3.12 18.35 57.80
CA ASN A 243 -4.04 17.38 58.41
C ASN A 243 -3.74 17.16 59.90
N LYS A 244 -2.46 17.10 60.26
CA LYS A 244 -2.01 16.91 61.64
C LYS A 244 -2.38 18.09 62.52
N ASP A 245 -2.08 19.31 62.07
CA ASP A 245 -2.41 20.54 62.82
C ASP A 245 -3.92 20.68 63.00
N PHE A 246 -4.69 20.41 61.94
CA PHE A 246 -6.15 20.41 62.03
C PHE A 246 -6.69 19.44 63.10
N ILE A 247 -6.16 18.23 63.17
CA ILE A 247 -6.59 17.25 64.18
C ILE A 247 -6.17 17.72 65.58
N LEU A 248 -4.92 18.16 65.75
CA LEU A 248 -4.40 18.60 67.05
C LEU A 248 -5.14 19.81 67.62
N ASP A 249 -5.57 20.75 66.78
CA ASP A 249 -6.35 21.92 67.17
C ASP A 249 -7.77 21.55 67.62
N ARG A 250 -8.38 20.54 67.00
CA ARG A 250 -9.76 20.10 67.30
C ARG A 250 -9.84 19.12 68.47
N LEU A 251 -8.79 18.33 68.71
CA LEU A 251 -8.76 17.29 69.74
C LEU A 251 -9.18 17.78 71.14
N PRO A 252 -8.68 18.91 71.67
CA PRO A 252 -9.08 19.42 72.97
C PRO A 252 -10.59 19.71 73.07
N SER A 253 -11.16 20.33 72.03
CA SER A 253 -12.60 20.60 71.95
C SER A 253 -13.42 19.32 71.89
N LYS A 254 -12.94 18.30 71.16
CA LYS A 254 -13.57 16.97 71.09
C LYS A 254 -13.55 16.28 72.46
N LYS A 255 -12.45 16.36 73.20
CA LYS A 255 -12.36 15.86 74.59
C LYS A 255 -13.35 16.54 75.52
N ALA A 256 -13.41 17.88 75.51
CA ALA A 256 -14.34 18.63 76.35
C ALA A 256 -15.81 18.27 76.06
N ASN A 257 -16.15 17.96 74.81
CA ASN A 257 -17.48 17.46 74.46
C ASN A 257 -17.74 16.06 75.00
N LEU A 258 -16.78 15.14 74.86
CA LEU A 258 -16.89 13.78 75.40
C LEU A 258 -17.04 13.79 76.93
N GLU A 259 -16.32 14.67 77.64
CA GLU A 259 -16.45 14.84 79.10
C GLU A 259 -17.84 15.37 79.50
N ARG A 260 -18.39 16.34 78.75
CA ARG A 260 -19.76 16.83 78.96
C ARG A 260 -20.81 15.76 78.73
N MET A 261 -20.65 14.93 77.69
CA MET A 261 -21.57 13.82 77.41
C MET A 261 -21.53 12.74 78.50
N ALA A 262 -20.36 12.49 79.10
CA ALA A 262 -20.22 11.55 80.21
C ALA A 262 -20.87 12.06 81.52
N GLN A 263 -21.10 13.37 81.65
CA GLN A 263 -21.73 14.00 82.81
C GLN A 263 -23.24 14.29 82.63
N ALA A 264 -23.80 14.15 81.42
CA ALA A 264 -25.19 14.50 81.11
C ALA A 264 -26.14 13.28 81.10
N ASP A 265 -27.44 13.51 81.38
CA ASP A 265 -28.49 12.50 81.27
C ASP A 265 -28.62 11.94 79.83
N ALA A 266 -29.00 10.65 79.72
CA ALA A 266 -28.94 9.86 78.48
C ALA A 266 -29.62 10.49 77.24
N ALA A 267 -30.65 11.33 77.44
CA ALA A 267 -31.35 12.02 76.36
C ALA A 267 -30.58 13.22 75.78
N GLU A 268 -29.89 14.00 76.62
CA GLU A 268 -29.09 15.15 76.16
C GLU A 268 -27.76 14.69 75.56
N ALA A 269 -27.18 13.60 76.11
CA ALA A 269 -26.00 12.94 75.54
C ALA A 269 -26.26 12.42 74.11
N ALA A 270 -27.46 11.89 73.83
CA ALA A 270 -27.84 11.43 72.50
C ALA A 270 -28.00 12.60 71.49
N ARG A 271 -28.55 13.74 71.92
CA ARG A 271 -28.74 14.93 71.06
C ARG A 271 -27.40 15.59 70.71
N VAL A 272 -26.51 15.73 71.68
CA VAL A 272 -25.15 16.28 71.48
C VAL A 272 -24.28 15.35 70.62
N LYS A 273 -24.44 14.02 70.76
CA LYS A 273 -23.75 13.05 69.88
C LYS A 273 -24.18 13.19 68.42
N ALA A 274 -25.49 13.27 68.17
CA ALA A 274 -26.04 13.38 66.83
C ALA A 274 -25.61 14.69 66.13
N GLU A 275 -25.65 15.82 66.83
CA GLU A 275 -25.21 17.12 66.30
C GLU A 275 -23.69 17.14 66.00
N MET A 276 -22.89 16.49 66.84
CA MET A 276 -21.44 16.37 66.62
C MET A 276 -21.10 15.46 65.44
N GLU A 277 -21.77 14.30 65.33
CA GLU A 277 -21.60 13.40 64.19
C GLU A 277 -22.02 14.07 62.88
N GLU A 278 -23.13 14.83 62.87
CA GLU A 278 -23.58 15.55 61.69
C GLU A 278 -22.59 16.64 61.27
N ARG A 279 -22.07 17.43 62.22
CA ARG A 279 -21.07 18.46 61.92
C ARG A 279 -19.73 17.87 61.46
N GLN A 280 -19.26 16.81 62.11
CA GLN A 280 -18.03 16.11 61.70
C GLN A 280 -18.16 15.49 60.32
N ARG A 281 -19.33 14.92 60.01
CA ARG A 281 -19.59 14.29 58.72
C ARG A 281 -19.67 15.32 57.59
N LYS A 282 -20.29 16.48 57.84
CA LYS A 282 -20.39 17.57 56.86
C LYS A 282 -19.03 18.22 56.58
N GLU A 283 -18.23 18.49 57.61
CA GLU A 283 -16.86 19.00 57.46
C GLU A 283 -15.91 17.99 56.78
N ALA A 284 -16.10 16.69 57.02
CA ALA A 284 -15.34 15.64 56.34
C ALA A 284 -15.74 15.52 54.85
N GLU A 285 -17.03 15.59 54.53
CA GLU A 285 -17.54 15.56 53.15
C GLU A 285 -17.06 16.77 52.33
N GLU A 286 -17.10 17.99 52.88
CA GLU A 286 -16.61 19.19 52.19
C GLU A 286 -15.12 19.09 51.86
N ARG A 287 -14.31 18.55 52.78
CA ARG A 287 -12.86 18.42 52.58
C ARG A 287 -12.50 17.30 51.62
N GLU A 288 -13.24 16.18 51.66
CA GLU A 288 -13.08 15.12 50.67
C GLU A 288 -13.49 15.61 49.26
N ALA A 289 -14.54 16.42 49.16
CA ALA A 289 -14.98 17.03 47.91
C ALA A 289 -13.94 18.03 47.36
N GLU A 290 -13.33 18.87 48.21
CA GLU A 290 -12.28 19.80 47.79
C GLU A 290 -11.04 19.06 47.27
N ARG A 291 -10.64 17.97 47.94
CA ARG A 291 -9.52 17.13 47.48
C ARG A 291 -9.81 16.45 46.14
N LYS A 292 -10.99 15.85 45.99
CA LYS A 292 -11.40 15.25 44.71
C LYS A 292 -11.40 16.28 43.58
N ARG A 293 -11.82 17.52 43.85
CA ARG A 293 -11.82 18.58 42.83
C ARG A 293 -10.41 18.97 42.41
N LYS A 294 -9.46 19.11 43.36
CA LYS A 294 -8.04 19.39 43.04
C LYS A 294 -7.40 18.26 42.24
N GLU A 295 -7.67 17.01 42.60
CA GLU A 295 -7.18 15.83 41.86
C GLU A 295 -7.71 15.81 40.42
N GLU A 296 -8.99 16.11 40.22
CA GLU A 296 -9.62 16.10 38.91
C GLU A 296 -9.16 17.25 38.01
N GLU A 297 -8.96 18.45 38.57
CA GLU A 297 -8.34 19.60 37.87
C GLU A 297 -6.90 19.28 37.42
N GLU A 298 -6.10 18.62 38.25
CA GLU A 298 -4.72 18.24 37.91
C GLU A 298 -4.69 17.16 36.82
N LYS A 299 -5.61 16.20 36.89
CA LYS A 299 -5.79 15.16 35.86
C LYS A 299 -6.20 15.73 34.51
N GLN A 300 -7.16 16.67 34.48
CA GLN A 300 -7.58 17.34 33.24
C GLN A 300 -6.43 18.14 32.62
N LYS A 301 -5.62 18.83 33.43
CA LYS A 301 -4.46 19.58 32.94
C LYS A 301 -3.39 18.67 32.34
N ALA A 302 -3.15 17.51 32.95
CA ALA A 302 -2.22 16.51 32.43
C ALA A 302 -2.72 15.89 31.11
N GLU A 303 -4.02 15.65 30.99
CA GLU A 303 -4.64 15.11 29.77
C GLU A 303 -4.60 16.11 28.61
N MET A 304 -4.91 17.39 28.85
CA MET A 304 -4.77 18.43 27.83
C MET A 304 -3.33 18.60 27.35
N ALA A 305 -2.35 18.53 28.25
CA ALA A 305 -0.92 18.58 27.89
C ALA A 305 -0.51 17.39 27.00
N ARG A 306 -1.04 16.19 27.27
CA ARG A 306 -0.84 15.01 26.41
C ARG A 306 -1.44 15.21 25.01
N GLN A 307 -2.70 15.64 24.94
CA GLN A 307 -3.39 15.88 23.66
C GLN A 307 -2.65 16.93 22.81
N GLN A 308 -2.13 17.99 23.43
CA GLN A 308 -1.35 19.01 22.73
C GLN A 308 -0.02 18.48 22.18
N ALA A 309 0.66 17.59 22.91
CA ALA A 309 1.89 16.95 22.46
C ALA A 309 1.64 15.98 21.28
N GLU A 310 0.53 15.23 21.31
CA GLU A 310 0.14 14.34 20.21
C GLU A 310 -0.20 15.12 18.92
N MET A 311 -0.93 16.24 19.05
CA MET A 311 -1.29 17.09 17.90
C MET A 311 -0.08 17.72 17.22
N ASN A 312 0.92 18.14 18.00
CA ASN A 312 2.17 18.71 17.46
C ASN A 312 3.02 17.67 16.71
N GLY A 313 2.97 16.40 17.12
CA GLY A 313 3.67 15.31 16.42
C GLY A 313 3.16 15.09 15.00
N LEU A 314 1.84 15.16 14.79
CA LEU A 314 1.17 14.93 13.51
C LEU A 314 1.51 16.00 12.44
N PHE A 315 1.78 17.24 12.83
CA PHE A 315 2.10 18.33 11.90
C PHE A 315 3.53 18.27 11.35
N SER A 316 4.46 17.66 12.09
CA SER A 316 5.87 17.51 11.66
C SER A 316 6.05 16.49 10.52
N GLU A 317 5.07 15.60 10.33
CA GLU A 317 5.11 14.48 9.38
C GLU A 317 4.91 14.92 7.91
N GLN A 318 4.38 16.12 7.68
CA GLN A 318 4.03 16.61 6.33
C GLN A 318 5.13 17.41 5.61
N ALA A 319 6.22 17.78 6.28
CA ALA A 319 7.19 18.76 5.75
C ALA A 319 8.34 18.19 4.89
N SER A 320 8.50 16.86 4.78
CA SER A 320 9.72 16.24 4.21
C SER A 320 9.67 15.94 2.69
N MET A 321 8.64 16.38 1.96
CA MET A 321 8.41 15.98 0.56
C MET A 321 8.76 17.08 -0.46
N GLN A 322 10.03 17.47 -0.56
CA GLN A 322 10.52 18.21 -1.73
C GLN A 322 11.84 17.63 -2.23
N ASN A 323 11.74 16.55 -2.99
CA ASN A 323 12.78 16.17 -3.94
C ASN A 323 12.13 15.77 -5.26
N TYR A 324 12.79 16.17 -6.35
CA TYR A 324 12.38 15.92 -7.72
C TYR A 324 12.06 14.43 -7.94
N GLN A 325 10.80 14.15 -8.32
CA GLN A 325 10.36 12.81 -8.72
C GLN A 325 10.19 12.74 -10.24
N PRO A 326 10.79 11.74 -10.92
CA PRO A 326 10.51 11.49 -12.32
C PRO A 326 9.02 11.12 -12.50
N LYS A 327 8.39 11.66 -13.55
CA LYS A 327 7.00 11.31 -13.92
C LYS A 327 6.95 9.85 -14.38
N VAL A 328 6.54 8.94 -13.50
CA VAL A 328 6.42 7.50 -13.79
C VAL A 328 4.94 7.12 -13.87
N LYS A 329 4.50 6.63 -15.03
CA LYS A 329 3.18 5.95 -15.17
C LYS A 329 3.32 4.53 -14.65
N VAL A 330 2.62 4.20 -13.56
CA VAL A 330 2.62 2.85 -12.99
C VAL A 330 1.53 2.02 -13.68
N THR A 331 1.93 0.89 -14.26
CA THR A 331 1.03 -0.13 -14.81
C THR A 331 1.47 -1.48 -14.26
N GLN A 332 0.52 -2.33 -13.89
CA GLN A 332 0.79 -3.68 -13.41
C GLN A 332 0.93 -4.63 -14.61
N LYS A 333 1.89 -5.55 -14.56
CA LYS A 333 2.14 -6.56 -15.58
C LYS A 333 2.04 -7.95 -14.95
N ILE A 334 1.35 -8.87 -15.61
CA ILE A 334 1.26 -10.26 -15.17
C ILE A 334 2.54 -11.00 -15.55
N GLU A 335 3.10 -11.74 -14.59
CA GLU A 335 4.16 -12.74 -14.78
C GLU A 335 3.55 -14.13 -14.53
N LEU A 336 3.62 -15.01 -15.53
CA LEU A 336 3.14 -16.39 -15.42
C LEU A 336 4.22 -17.26 -14.76
N LEU A 337 3.94 -17.76 -13.56
CA LEU A 337 4.87 -18.62 -12.82
C LEU A 337 4.86 -20.08 -13.31
N ASN A 338 3.74 -20.54 -13.88
CA ASN A 338 3.57 -21.88 -14.44
C ASN A 338 2.50 -21.89 -15.56
N PRO A 339 2.44 -22.94 -16.40
CA PRO A 339 1.44 -23.04 -17.47
C PRO A 339 -0.01 -23.06 -16.96
N GLU A 340 -0.26 -23.61 -15.77
CA GLU A 340 -1.58 -23.68 -15.14
C GLU A 340 -2.19 -22.30 -14.88
N GLY A 341 -1.35 -21.27 -14.69
CA GLY A 341 -1.76 -19.88 -14.52
C GLY A 341 -2.51 -19.29 -15.73
N ILE A 342 -2.51 -19.95 -16.89
CA ILE A 342 -3.25 -19.46 -18.06
C ILE A 342 -4.76 -19.63 -17.91
N MET A 343 -5.21 -20.67 -17.19
CA MET A 343 -6.64 -20.95 -17.02
C MET A 343 -7.34 -19.86 -16.21
N PRO A 344 -6.82 -19.42 -15.04
CA PRO A 344 -7.38 -18.28 -14.31
C PRO A 344 -7.41 -16.97 -15.12
N ILE A 345 -6.39 -16.71 -15.95
CA ILE A 345 -6.36 -15.53 -16.83
C ILE A 345 -7.47 -15.61 -17.87
N LEU A 346 -7.62 -16.76 -18.54
CA LEU A 346 -8.70 -17.00 -19.50
C LEU A 346 -10.07 -16.91 -18.85
N SER A 347 -10.27 -17.47 -17.65
CA SER A 347 -11.52 -17.36 -16.90
C SER A 347 -11.87 -15.92 -16.57
N MET A 348 -10.90 -15.13 -16.10
CA MET A 348 -11.12 -13.71 -15.79
C MET A 348 -11.46 -12.91 -17.05
N TRP A 349 -10.72 -13.12 -18.15
CA TRP A 349 -11.02 -12.50 -19.44
C TRP A 349 -12.40 -12.91 -19.98
N TRP A 350 -12.74 -14.20 -19.92
CA TRP A 350 -14.04 -14.71 -20.37
C TRP A 350 -15.20 -14.07 -19.61
N SER A 351 -15.06 -13.89 -18.29
CA SER A 351 -16.10 -13.28 -17.44
C SER A 351 -16.36 -11.79 -17.72
N LYS A 352 -15.44 -11.12 -18.42
CA LYS A 352 -15.50 -9.66 -18.67
C LYS A 352 -15.70 -9.29 -20.12
N GLU A 353 -15.10 -10.03 -21.04
CA GLU A 353 -15.05 -9.69 -22.45
C GLU A 353 -15.42 -10.89 -23.33
N GLY A 354 -14.88 -12.08 -23.02
CA GLY A 354 -15.11 -13.26 -23.86
C GLY A 354 -16.58 -13.68 -23.98
N CYS A 355 -17.38 -13.55 -22.90
CA CYS A 355 -18.80 -13.90 -22.92
C CYS A 355 -19.69 -12.98 -23.77
N THR A 356 -19.16 -11.82 -24.19
CA THR A 356 -19.90 -10.84 -25.02
C THR A 356 -19.60 -10.95 -26.51
N LEU A 357 -18.60 -11.74 -26.90
CA LEU A 357 -18.18 -11.89 -28.28
C LEU A 357 -19.03 -12.93 -29.03
N SER A 358 -19.21 -12.72 -30.33
CA SER A 358 -19.90 -13.66 -31.20
C SER A 358 -19.07 -14.93 -31.47
N VAL A 359 -19.74 -15.99 -31.92
CA VAL A 359 -19.10 -17.26 -32.28
C VAL A 359 -18.03 -17.07 -33.37
N GLU A 360 -18.24 -16.17 -34.33
CA GLU A 360 -17.29 -15.92 -35.41
C GLU A 360 -16.01 -15.21 -34.91
N GLU A 361 -16.16 -14.26 -34.00
CA GLU A 361 -15.03 -13.54 -33.37
C GLU A 361 -14.21 -14.48 -32.49
N LEU A 362 -14.88 -15.29 -31.67
CA LEU A 362 -14.24 -16.32 -30.85
C LEU A 362 -13.55 -17.37 -31.72
N SER A 363 -14.16 -17.79 -32.83
CA SER A 363 -13.55 -18.74 -33.76
C SER A 363 -12.28 -18.19 -34.41
N LYS A 364 -12.22 -16.88 -34.66
CA LYS A 364 -11.00 -16.22 -35.15
C LYS A 364 -9.92 -16.14 -34.05
N LEU A 365 -10.29 -15.76 -32.83
CA LEU A 365 -9.39 -15.67 -31.68
C LEU A 365 -8.76 -17.02 -31.31
N PHE A 366 -9.56 -18.10 -31.31
CA PHE A 366 -9.14 -19.45 -30.93
C PHE A 366 -8.85 -20.35 -32.13
N LYS A 367 -8.65 -19.78 -33.33
CA LYS A 367 -8.45 -20.53 -34.58
C LYS A 367 -7.40 -21.63 -34.45
N LYS A 368 -6.27 -21.34 -33.78
CA LYS A 368 -5.18 -22.30 -33.62
C LYS A 368 -5.61 -23.52 -32.80
N GLN A 369 -6.35 -23.30 -31.71
CA GLN A 369 -6.89 -24.35 -30.84
C GLN A 369 -7.98 -25.15 -31.57
N ILE A 370 -8.87 -24.48 -32.29
CA ILE A 370 -9.93 -25.14 -33.09
C ILE A 370 -9.31 -26.03 -34.18
N THR A 371 -8.36 -25.50 -34.96
CA THR A 371 -7.67 -26.27 -36.00
C THR A 371 -6.91 -27.47 -35.42
N PHE A 372 -6.42 -27.36 -34.20
CA PHE A 372 -5.79 -28.50 -33.51
C PHE A 372 -6.83 -29.59 -33.22
N CYS A 373 -7.98 -29.24 -32.66
CA CYS A 373 -9.07 -30.17 -32.38
C CYS A 373 -9.65 -30.81 -33.66
N GLU A 374 -9.77 -30.04 -34.75
CA GLU A 374 -10.20 -30.56 -36.07
C GLU A 374 -9.20 -31.58 -36.63
N LYS A 375 -7.90 -31.32 -36.50
CA LYS A 375 -6.85 -32.26 -36.93
C LYS A 375 -6.84 -33.53 -36.08
N LEU A 376 -7.06 -33.40 -34.77
CA LEU A 376 -7.15 -34.52 -33.85
C LEU A 376 -8.36 -35.41 -34.21
N ALA A 377 -9.51 -34.81 -34.51
CA ALA A 377 -10.68 -35.51 -34.98
C ALA A 377 -10.45 -36.20 -36.35
N SER A 378 -9.78 -35.53 -37.29
CA SER A 378 -9.52 -36.08 -38.63
C SER A 378 -8.47 -37.20 -38.66
N LYS A 379 -7.51 -37.20 -37.74
CA LYS A 379 -6.37 -38.15 -37.74
C LYS A 379 -6.49 -39.24 -36.68
N ASP A 380 -6.86 -38.86 -35.47
CA ASP A 380 -6.83 -39.72 -34.28
C ASP A 380 -8.24 -40.09 -33.81
N SER A 381 -9.28 -39.61 -34.52
CA SER A 381 -10.70 -39.84 -34.21
C SER A 381 -11.08 -39.46 -32.77
N VAL A 382 -10.44 -38.42 -32.22
CA VAL A 382 -10.75 -37.87 -30.89
C VAL A 382 -11.63 -36.63 -31.04
N TYR A 383 -12.80 -36.67 -30.41
CA TYR A 383 -13.82 -35.62 -30.51
C TYR A 383 -14.07 -34.95 -29.16
N ILE A 384 -14.46 -33.67 -29.21
CA ILE A 384 -14.96 -32.96 -28.03
C ILE A 384 -16.43 -33.32 -27.85
N GLU A 385 -16.76 -34.00 -26.75
CA GLU A 385 -18.13 -34.31 -26.38
C GLU A 385 -18.74 -33.13 -25.62
N ASN A 386 -19.43 -32.25 -26.34
CA ASN A 386 -20.19 -31.14 -25.77
C ASN A 386 -21.35 -30.74 -26.68
N GLU A 387 -22.51 -30.43 -26.11
CA GLU A 387 -23.73 -30.06 -26.85
C GLU A 387 -23.56 -28.81 -27.73
N SER A 388 -22.57 -27.97 -27.44
CA SER A 388 -22.27 -26.74 -28.19
C SER A 388 -21.21 -26.92 -29.30
N VAL A 389 -20.77 -28.14 -29.61
CA VAL A 389 -19.72 -28.43 -30.61
C VAL A 389 -20.17 -29.50 -31.61
N GLN A 390 -20.00 -29.24 -32.91
CA GLN A 390 -20.33 -30.17 -34.01
C GLN A 390 -19.21 -30.19 -35.08
N TYR A 391 -18.97 -31.35 -35.69
CA TYR A 391 -17.99 -31.55 -36.78
C TYR A 391 -18.70 -31.81 -38.14
N ILE A 392 -18.19 -31.27 -39.25
CA ILE A 392 -18.75 -31.38 -40.62
C ILE A 392 -17.66 -31.70 -41.68
N ASP A 393 -18.02 -32.34 -42.81
CA ASP A 393 -17.10 -32.77 -43.87
C ASP A 393 -16.93 -31.72 -45.01
N ASP A 394 -15.71 -31.56 -45.56
CA ASP A 394 -15.35 -30.66 -46.70
C ASP A 394 -14.65 -31.44 -47.86
N VAL A 395 -15.13 -31.32 -49.12
CA VAL A 395 -14.69 -32.13 -50.31
C VAL A 395 -14.37 -31.27 -51.55
N LYS A 396 -13.24 -31.52 -52.27
CA LYS A 396 -12.77 -30.74 -53.46
C LYS A 396 -12.20 -31.60 -54.62
N ALA A 397 -12.43 -31.20 -55.88
CA ALA A 397 -11.94 -31.86 -57.12
C ALA A 397 -10.48 -31.50 -57.48
N LYS A 398 -9.74 -32.43 -58.10
CA LYS A 398 -8.30 -32.31 -58.38
C LYS A 398 -7.97 -32.13 -59.85
#